data_AF-A0A969T5H0-F1
#
_entry.id   AF-A0A969T5H0-F1
#
_cell.length_a   1.000
_cell.length_b   1.000
_cell.length_c   1.000
_cell.angle_alpha   90.00
_cell.angle_beta   90.00
_cell.angle_gamma   90.00
#
_symmetry.space_group_name_H-M   'P 1'
#
loop_
_entity.id
_entity.type
_entity.pdbx_description
1 polymer ?
#
loop_
_entity_poly.entity_id
_entity_poly.type
_entity_poly.pdbx_seq_one_letter_code
_entity_poly.pdbx_strand_id
1 'polypeptide(L)'
;MPSYLERTGPIISIFKTRIPSTSLFLNSLICFTLGSISGFASSSKERMQIALENLKNHSFFSYLNVKYLFLTGFSLIFSLLFTIITNYISGIQDMFLPNWTIYFCLTLAGGSFGYFIGYLNLRYGISIAILILVFTLNILFSGYLLPFNHLPKQIASQKYVPVFVEIFPTRWAYEALVVQQAKDNGYQKRLFSTEQTISDLTFKTNILIPKLQEYIYEVRTNSVSLTKFVFISLIIKEISSKYPDVFQFEFLEELSKKNISSEILTELEDYLRYVQFQLYEKLNEEIGKRNELRQNIKDSIGNENFTHYINSIQNLTLMDYVSGKRTGKNYIENSVEILQTDDPIYRLSDNNYGRAHFLAPQKLMNGYYYDTIYFNMFILWLLTFLLYILTLILRKKSLLE
;
A
#
# COMPACT_ATOMS: atom_id res chain seq x y z
N MET A 1 19.70 19.94 -29.63
CA MET A 1 18.65 20.56 -30.45
C MET A 1 17.30 20.03 -30.00
N PRO A 2 16.36 20.89 -29.53
CA PRO A 2 15.07 20.44 -29.03
C PRO A 2 14.07 20.44 -30.19
N SER A 3 13.58 19.26 -30.57
CA SER A 3 12.42 19.11 -31.44
C SER A 3 11.90 17.70 -31.25
N TYR A 4 10.57 17.53 -31.25
CA TYR A 4 9.79 16.29 -31.00
C TYR A 4 9.06 16.16 -29.65
N LEU A 5 9.06 17.17 -28.77
CA LEU A 5 8.04 17.29 -27.72
C LEU A 5 6.75 17.99 -28.20
N GLU A 6 6.70 18.49 -29.43
CA GLU A 6 5.60 19.37 -29.90
C GLU A 6 4.46 18.69 -30.67
N ARG A 7 4.44 17.36 -30.84
CA ARG A 7 3.33 16.70 -31.56
C ARG A 7 2.17 16.20 -30.71
N THR A 8 2.22 16.38 -29.39
CA THR A 8 1.05 16.22 -28.51
C THR A 8 0.85 17.54 -27.79
N GLY A 9 -0.31 18.17 -27.94
CA GLY A 9 -0.57 19.52 -27.41
C GLY A 9 -0.17 19.69 -25.94
N PRO A 10 0.11 20.93 -25.49
CA PRO A 10 0.72 21.23 -24.19
C PRO A 10 -0.03 20.66 -22.99
N ILE A 11 -1.32 20.36 -23.14
CA ILE A 11 -2.14 19.70 -22.11
C ILE A 11 -1.71 18.23 -21.95
N ILE A 12 -1.58 17.47 -23.03
CA ILE A 12 -1.28 16.01 -22.97
C ILE A 12 0.12 15.75 -22.39
N SER A 13 1.09 16.63 -22.65
CA SER A 13 2.46 16.50 -22.12
C SER A 13 2.56 16.79 -20.61
N ILE A 14 1.76 17.73 -20.10
CA ILE A 14 1.60 17.98 -18.65
C ILE A 14 0.92 16.77 -17.98
N PHE A 15 -0.05 16.14 -18.66
CA PHE A 15 -0.71 14.95 -18.14
C PHE A 15 0.23 13.74 -18.04
N LYS A 16 1.15 13.58 -18.99
CA LYS A 16 2.09 12.46 -19.03
C LYS A 16 3.14 12.48 -17.89
N THR A 17 3.43 13.64 -17.31
CA THR A 17 4.61 13.82 -16.43
C THR A 17 4.30 13.94 -14.93
N ARG A 18 3.05 14.19 -14.50
CA ARG A 18 2.72 14.41 -13.06
C ARG A 18 1.54 13.62 -12.49
N ILE A 19 0.88 12.75 -13.27
CA ILE A 19 -0.51 12.36 -12.98
C ILE A 19 -0.79 10.91 -12.55
N PRO A 20 0.08 9.88 -12.66
CA PRO A 20 -0.39 8.53 -12.33
C PRO A 20 -0.86 8.37 -10.88
N SER A 21 -0.13 8.87 -9.89
CA SER A 21 -0.57 8.80 -8.49
C SER A 21 -1.86 9.59 -8.23
N THR A 22 -2.04 10.72 -8.90
CA THR A 22 -3.19 11.61 -8.69
C THR A 22 -4.44 11.11 -9.44
N SER A 23 -4.28 10.64 -10.67
CA SER A 23 -5.33 10.00 -11.47
C SER A 23 -5.79 8.69 -10.86
N LEU A 24 -4.88 7.81 -10.42
CA LEU A 24 -5.26 6.55 -9.77
C LEU A 24 -6.10 6.81 -8.51
N PHE A 25 -5.74 7.84 -7.73
CA PHE A 25 -6.55 8.30 -6.60
C PHE A 25 -7.92 8.82 -7.05
N LEU A 26 -7.98 9.80 -7.96
CA LEU A 26 -9.24 10.40 -8.41
C LEU A 26 -10.17 9.37 -9.07
N ASN A 27 -9.62 8.46 -9.88
CA ASN A 27 -10.36 7.37 -10.51
C ASN A 27 -10.97 6.44 -9.46
N SER A 28 -10.21 6.10 -8.40
CA SER A 28 -10.74 5.28 -7.30
C SER A 28 -11.91 5.99 -6.60
N LEU A 29 -11.78 7.29 -6.34
CA LEU A 29 -12.82 8.09 -5.71
C LEU A 29 -14.08 8.16 -6.59
N ILE A 30 -13.92 8.36 -7.90
CA ILE A 30 -15.03 8.39 -8.87
C ILE A 30 -15.75 7.04 -8.92
N CYS A 31 -15.01 5.92 -8.96
CA CYS A 31 -15.60 4.58 -9.00
C CYS A 31 -16.46 4.29 -7.77
N PHE A 32 -15.94 4.59 -6.57
CA PHE A 32 -16.68 4.38 -5.32
C PHE A 32 -17.93 5.26 -5.23
N THR A 33 -17.80 6.54 -5.59
CA THR A 33 -18.90 7.51 -5.48
C THR A 33 -20.03 7.24 -6.45
N LEU A 34 -19.73 7.00 -7.73
CA LEU A 34 -20.74 6.67 -8.73
C LEU A 34 -21.40 5.32 -8.42
N GLY A 35 -20.64 4.34 -7.92
CA GLY A 35 -21.19 3.12 -7.34
C GLY A 35 -22.19 3.43 -6.22
N SER A 36 -21.80 4.23 -5.23
CA SER A 36 -22.65 4.60 -4.09
C SER A 36 -23.92 5.34 -4.50
N ILE A 37 -23.81 6.30 -5.41
CA ILE A 37 -24.96 7.07 -5.91
C ILE A 37 -25.93 6.16 -6.66
N SER A 38 -25.42 5.29 -7.54
CA SER A 38 -26.27 4.37 -8.32
C SER A 38 -27.00 3.36 -7.42
N GLY A 39 -26.30 2.76 -6.45
CA GLY A 39 -26.92 1.83 -5.48
C GLY A 39 -27.93 2.50 -4.56
N PHE A 40 -27.69 3.75 -4.14
CA PHE A 40 -28.67 4.51 -3.36
C PHE A 40 -29.89 4.92 -4.19
N ALA A 41 -29.69 5.35 -5.44
CA ALA A 41 -30.78 5.77 -6.32
C ALA A 41 -31.71 4.60 -6.68
N SER A 42 -31.18 3.39 -6.91
CA SER A 42 -31.99 2.21 -7.16
C SER A 42 -32.79 1.79 -5.92
N SER A 43 -32.11 1.65 -4.78
CA SER A 43 -32.74 1.23 -3.53
C SER A 43 -33.81 2.21 -3.03
N SER A 44 -33.55 3.51 -3.12
CA SER A 44 -34.47 4.53 -2.62
C SER A 44 -35.81 4.55 -3.35
N LYS A 45 -35.82 4.37 -4.68
CA LYS A 45 -37.03 4.26 -5.51
C LYS A 45 -37.79 2.96 -5.24
N GLU A 46 -37.06 1.85 -5.11
CA GLU A 46 -37.64 0.51 -4.96
C GLU A 46 -38.32 0.28 -3.61
N ARG A 47 -37.97 1.03 -2.56
CA ARG A 47 -38.66 0.97 -1.25
C ARG A 47 -40.17 1.13 -1.38
N MET A 48 -40.61 2.05 -2.25
CA MET A 48 -42.05 2.26 -2.49
C MET A 48 -42.70 1.03 -3.13
N GLN A 49 -41.97 0.32 -4.00
CA GLN A 49 -42.48 -0.85 -4.71
C GLN A 49 -42.48 -2.10 -3.82
N ILE A 50 -41.46 -2.32 -3.00
CA ILE A 50 -41.39 -3.46 -2.07
C ILE A 50 -42.51 -3.38 -1.02
N ALA A 51 -42.86 -2.17 -0.56
CA ALA A 51 -43.99 -1.98 0.35
C ALA A 51 -45.32 -2.48 -0.25
N LEU A 52 -45.48 -2.41 -1.58
CA LEU A 52 -46.64 -2.92 -2.31
C LEU A 52 -46.55 -4.43 -2.58
N GLU A 53 -45.35 -4.96 -2.87
CA GLU A 53 -45.11 -6.37 -3.18
C GLU A 53 -45.07 -7.30 -1.95
N ASN A 54 -44.86 -6.76 -0.74
CA ASN A 54 -44.96 -7.52 0.53
C ASN A 54 -46.34 -8.16 0.75
N LEU A 55 -47.37 -7.76 0.01
CA LEU A 55 -48.67 -8.42 -0.03
C LEU A 55 -48.64 -9.82 -0.70
N LYS A 56 -47.51 -10.22 -1.34
CA LYS A 56 -47.43 -11.42 -2.20
C LYS A 56 -46.44 -12.53 -1.77
N ASN A 57 -46.01 -12.60 -0.50
CA ASN A 57 -45.27 -13.76 0.07
C ASN A 57 -43.97 -14.20 -0.67
N HIS A 58 -43.15 -13.28 -1.21
CA HIS A 58 -41.84 -13.64 -1.76
C HIS A 58 -40.69 -13.50 -0.74
N SER A 59 -39.68 -14.38 -0.82
CA SER A 59 -38.51 -14.35 0.06
C SER A 59 -37.57 -13.18 -0.25
N PHE A 60 -37.23 -12.36 0.75
CA PHE A 60 -36.31 -11.23 0.57
C PHE A 60 -34.91 -11.64 0.11
N PHE A 61 -34.41 -12.79 0.57
CA PHE A 61 -33.10 -13.29 0.19
C PHE A 61 -32.95 -13.43 -1.33
N SER A 62 -33.96 -14.02 -1.98
CA SER A 62 -34.00 -14.16 -3.44
C SER A 62 -34.02 -12.78 -4.14
N TYR A 63 -34.85 -11.86 -3.66
CA TYR A 63 -34.89 -10.49 -4.17
C TYR A 63 -33.52 -9.79 -4.08
N LEU A 64 -32.87 -9.84 -2.91
CA LEU A 64 -31.59 -9.17 -2.71
C LEU A 64 -30.49 -9.75 -3.60
N ASN A 65 -30.48 -11.08 -3.80
CA ASN A 65 -29.53 -11.73 -4.69
C ASN A 65 -29.68 -11.28 -6.15
N VAL A 66 -30.91 -11.19 -6.66
CA VAL A 66 -31.14 -10.66 -8.02
C VAL A 66 -30.65 -9.21 -8.13
N LYS A 67 -30.86 -8.40 -7.08
CA LYS A 67 -30.37 -7.01 -7.06
C LYS A 67 -28.86 -6.89 -7.01
N TYR A 68 -28.19 -7.70 -6.20
CA TYR A 68 -26.73 -7.74 -6.17
C TYR A 68 -26.14 -8.29 -7.46
N LEU A 69 -26.82 -9.22 -8.14
CA LEU A 69 -26.44 -9.68 -9.47
C LEU A 69 -26.54 -8.55 -10.52
N PHE A 70 -27.64 -7.79 -10.50
CA PHE A 70 -27.79 -6.62 -11.37
C PHE A 70 -26.73 -5.55 -11.08
N LEU A 71 -26.48 -5.25 -9.80
CA LEU A 71 -25.45 -4.32 -9.38
C LEU A 71 -24.06 -4.77 -9.86
N THR A 72 -23.75 -6.06 -9.73
CA THR A 72 -22.48 -6.64 -10.20
C THR A 72 -22.33 -6.48 -11.71
N GLY A 73 -23.39 -6.75 -12.48
CA GLY A 73 -23.40 -6.54 -13.93
C GLY A 73 -23.17 -5.08 -14.33
N PHE A 74 -23.85 -4.15 -13.64
CA PHE A 74 -23.62 -2.72 -13.82
C PHE A 74 -22.17 -2.33 -13.49
N SER A 75 -21.65 -2.74 -12.33
CA SER A 75 -20.28 -2.45 -11.90
C SER A 75 -19.24 -2.98 -12.89
N LEU A 76 -19.47 -4.17 -13.47
CA LEU A 76 -18.56 -4.78 -14.45
C LEU A 76 -18.49 -3.95 -15.74
N ILE A 77 -19.64 -3.61 -16.33
CA ILE A 77 -19.70 -2.84 -17.58
C ILE A 77 -19.18 -1.41 -17.36
N PHE A 78 -19.64 -0.76 -16.29
CA PHE A 78 -19.21 0.60 -15.95
C PHE A 78 -17.70 0.70 -15.76
N SER A 79 -17.13 -0.16 -14.90
CA SER A 79 -15.70 -0.13 -14.60
C SER A 79 -14.85 -0.46 -15.82
N LEU A 80 -15.32 -1.34 -16.72
CA LEU A 80 -14.62 -1.66 -17.96
C LEU A 80 -14.53 -0.44 -18.88
N LEU A 81 -15.66 0.21 -19.16
CA LEU A 81 -15.70 1.41 -19.99
C LEU A 81 -14.91 2.56 -19.35
N PHE A 82 -15.04 2.72 -18.04
CA PHE A 82 -14.31 3.72 -17.27
C PHE A 82 -12.80 3.50 -17.39
N THR A 83 -12.31 2.27 -17.19
CA THR A 83 -10.88 1.94 -17.27
C THR A 83 -10.29 2.24 -18.65
N ILE A 84 -11.02 1.91 -19.73
CA ILE A 84 -10.59 2.20 -21.11
C ILE A 84 -10.35 3.72 -21.26
N ILE A 85 -11.33 4.53 -20.85
CA ILE A 85 -11.25 5.98 -20.97
C ILE A 85 -10.14 6.55 -20.08
N THR A 86 -10.06 6.12 -18.82
CA THR A 86 -9.10 6.70 -17.85
C THR A 86 -7.67 6.31 -18.13
N ASN A 87 -7.41 5.06 -18.54
CA ASN A 87 -6.06 4.63 -18.89
C ASN A 87 -5.58 5.32 -20.17
N TYR A 88 -6.48 5.54 -21.13
CA TYR A 88 -6.18 6.33 -22.34
C TYR A 88 -5.82 7.77 -22.01
N ILE A 89 -6.66 8.47 -21.22
CA ILE A 89 -6.42 9.87 -20.82
C ILE A 89 -5.14 10.01 -19.98
N SER A 90 -4.90 9.08 -19.05
CA SER A 90 -3.75 9.15 -18.13
C SER A 90 -2.45 8.63 -18.75
N GLY A 91 -2.51 8.03 -19.95
CA GLY A 91 -1.35 7.46 -20.64
C GLY A 91 -0.72 6.27 -19.89
N ILE A 92 -1.49 5.56 -19.06
CA ILE A 92 -1.02 4.41 -18.29
C ILE A 92 -0.88 3.20 -19.23
N GLN A 93 0.34 2.69 -19.37
CA GLN A 93 0.66 1.50 -20.19
C GLN A 93 0.74 0.23 -19.32
N ASP A 94 0.41 -0.92 -19.90
CA ASP A 94 0.55 -2.28 -19.32
C ASP A 94 -0.19 -2.56 -18.01
N MET A 95 -1.18 -1.73 -17.64
CA MET A 95 -1.90 -1.84 -16.35
C MET A 95 -3.41 -1.87 -16.51
N PHE A 96 -3.92 -2.35 -17.66
CA PHE A 96 -5.36 -2.43 -17.90
C PHE A 96 -6.07 -3.39 -16.94
N LEU A 97 -5.63 -4.66 -16.89
CA LEU A 97 -6.30 -5.67 -16.07
C LEU A 97 -6.27 -5.34 -14.57
N PRO A 98 -5.13 -4.96 -13.96
CA PRO A 98 -5.11 -4.59 -12.54
C PRO A 98 -5.98 -3.37 -12.23
N ASN A 99 -5.96 -2.33 -13.08
CA ASN A 99 -6.79 -1.16 -12.86
C ASN A 99 -8.27 -1.51 -12.94
N TRP A 100 -8.66 -2.27 -13.97
CA TRP A 100 -10.04 -2.66 -14.18
C TRP A 100 -10.59 -3.49 -13.02
N THR A 101 -9.86 -4.51 -12.55
CA THR A 101 -10.35 -5.37 -11.46
C THR A 101 -10.52 -4.60 -10.16
N ILE A 102 -9.60 -3.68 -9.83
CA ILE A 102 -9.73 -2.83 -8.64
C ILE A 102 -10.88 -1.84 -8.78
N TYR A 103 -11.02 -1.16 -9.92
CA TYR A 103 -12.14 -0.25 -10.17
C TYR A 103 -13.49 -0.98 -10.13
N PHE A 104 -13.57 -2.18 -10.67
CA PHE A 104 -14.73 -3.06 -10.56
C PHE A 104 -15.10 -3.36 -9.10
N CYS A 105 -14.13 -3.87 -8.32
CA CYS A 105 -14.35 -4.18 -6.90
C CYS A 105 -14.82 -2.95 -6.12
N LEU A 106 -14.25 -1.78 -6.44
CA LEU A 106 -14.56 -0.53 -5.76
C LEU A 106 -15.92 0.05 -6.15
N THR A 107 -16.31 -0.03 -7.43
CA THR A 107 -17.67 0.35 -7.86
C THR A 107 -18.72 -0.56 -7.24
N LEU A 108 -18.43 -1.87 -7.13
CA LEU A 108 -19.32 -2.81 -6.47
C LEU A 108 -19.45 -2.52 -4.97
N ALA A 109 -18.34 -2.30 -4.27
CA ALA A 109 -18.32 -1.91 -2.86
C ALA A 109 -19.09 -0.61 -2.60
N GLY A 110 -18.90 0.39 -3.48
CA GLY A 110 -19.68 1.63 -3.46
C GLY A 110 -21.17 1.36 -3.66
N GLY A 111 -21.53 0.58 -4.67
CA GLY A 111 -22.91 0.14 -4.91
C GLY A 111 -23.56 -0.50 -3.69
N SER A 112 -22.89 -1.46 -3.07
CA SER A 112 -23.36 -2.13 -1.85
C SER A 112 -23.52 -1.16 -0.68
N PHE A 113 -22.62 -0.18 -0.54
CA PHE A 113 -22.75 0.88 0.45
C PHE A 113 -23.98 1.77 0.19
N GLY A 114 -24.20 2.16 -1.07
CA GLY A 114 -25.39 2.90 -1.49
C GLY A 114 -26.69 2.15 -1.18
N TYR A 115 -26.73 0.85 -1.46
CA TYR A 115 -27.86 -0.01 -1.07
C TYR A 115 -28.07 -0.04 0.44
N PHE A 116 -27.01 -0.26 1.21
CA PHE A 116 -27.07 -0.30 2.67
C PHE A 116 -27.69 1.00 3.24
N ILE A 117 -27.22 2.18 2.77
CA ILE A 117 -27.80 3.48 3.16
C ILE A 117 -29.27 3.59 2.75
N GLY A 118 -29.63 3.14 1.54
CA GLY A 118 -31.01 3.12 1.09
C GLY A 118 -31.93 2.31 2.01
N TYR A 119 -31.46 1.17 2.53
CA TYR A 119 -32.23 0.30 3.41
C TYR A 119 -32.29 0.73 4.89
N LEU A 120 -31.47 1.69 5.33
CA LEU A 120 -31.57 2.27 6.69
C LEU A 120 -32.86 3.06 6.93
N ASN A 121 -33.70 3.25 5.90
CA ASN A 121 -34.99 3.96 5.96
C ASN A 121 -34.89 5.40 6.53
N LEU A 122 -33.76 6.07 6.30
CA LEU A 122 -33.56 7.46 6.69
C LEU A 122 -34.27 8.42 5.71
N ARG A 123 -34.57 9.63 6.18
CA ARG A 123 -35.05 10.72 5.31
C ARG A 123 -34.05 10.94 4.16
N TYR A 124 -34.56 11.26 2.97
CA TYR A 124 -33.75 11.39 1.76
C TYR A 124 -32.58 12.37 1.93
N GLY A 125 -32.83 13.54 2.53
CA GLY A 125 -31.78 14.53 2.80
C GLY A 125 -30.69 14.05 3.77
N ILE A 126 -31.05 13.28 4.79
CA ILE A 126 -30.07 12.70 5.74
C ILE A 126 -29.20 11.65 5.03
N SER A 127 -29.81 10.83 4.18
CA SER A 127 -29.08 9.80 3.42
C SER A 127 -28.03 10.42 2.49
N ILE A 128 -28.39 11.49 1.77
CA ILE A 128 -27.45 12.23 0.93
C ILE A 128 -26.32 12.85 1.75
N ALA A 129 -26.64 13.45 2.91
CA ALA A 129 -25.62 14.02 3.79
C ALA A 129 -24.59 12.98 4.24
N ILE A 130 -25.03 11.75 4.55
CA ILE A 130 -24.12 10.63 4.88
C ILE A 130 -23.23 10.27 3.69
N LEU A 131 -23.79 10.18 2.47
CA LEU A 131 -23.01 9.89 1.26
C LEU A 131 -21.94 10.96 0.99
N ILE A 132 -22.29 12.25 1.16
CA ILE A 132 -21.36 13.38 1.00
C ILE A 132 -20.27 13.36 2.08
N LEU A 133 -20.64 13.05 3.33
CA LEU A 133 -19.68 12.92 4.42
C LEU A 133 -18.70 11.79 4.12
N VAL A 134 -19.19 10.61 3.74
CA VAL A 134 -18.34 9.46 3.40
C VAL A 134 -17.47 9.76 2.19
N PHE A 135 -17.97 10.47 1.18
CA PHE A 135 -17.14 10.96 0.07
C PHE A 135 -15.95 11.81 0.58
N THR A 136 -16.23 12.77 1.44
CA THR A 136 -15.21 13.66 2.02
C THR A 136 -14.17 12.88 2.82
N LEU A 137 -14.61 11.91 3.63
CA LEU A 137 -13.72 11.06 4.42
C LEU A 137 -12.86 10.14 3.52
N ASN A 138 -13.40 9.61 2.43
CA ASN A 138 -12.65 8.80 1.46
C ASN A 138 -11.55 9.61 0.75
N ILE A 139 -11.70 10.93 0.62
CA ILE A 139 -10.64 11.81 0.11
C ILE A 139 -9.52 11.90 1.13
N LEU A 140 -9.86 12.27 2.37
CA LEU A 140 -8.91 12.52 3.45
C LEU A 140 -8.10 11.28 3.82
N PHE A 141 -8.77 10.13 3.90
CA PHE A 141 -8.18 8.90 4.45
C PHE A 141 -7.73 7.90 3.38
N SER A 142 -7.64 8.31 2.12
CA SER A 142 -7.07 7.49 1.05
C SER A 142 -5.55 7.24 1.18
N GLY A 143 -4.83 8.12 1.89
CA GLY A 143 -3.37 8.12 1.99
C GLY A 143 -2.66 8.93 0.89
N TYR A 144 -3.40 9.43 -0.11
CA TYR A 144 -2.85 10.32 -1.14
C TYR A 144 -2.66 11.76 -0.64
N LEU A 145 -3.75 12.42 -0.24
CA LEU A 145 -3.75 13.85 0.11
C LEU A 145 -3.12 14.12 1.48
N LEU A 146 -3.38 13.25 2.44
CA LEU A 146 -2.90 13.35 3.81
C LEU A 146 -2.05 12.11 4.14
N PRO A 147 -0.71 12.21 4.13
CA PRO A 147 0.15 11.11 4.57
C PRO A 147 -0.13 10.77 6.04
N PHE A 148 -0.30 9.48 6.33
CA PHE A 148 -0.71 9.05 7.67
C PHE A 148 0.28 9.41 8.80
N ASN A 149 1.53 9.65 8.45
CA ASN A 149 2.57 10.08 9.39
C ASN A 149 2.39 11.52 9.90
N HIS A 150 1.56 12.33 9.23
CA HIS A 150 1.21 13.69 9.66
C HIS A 150 -0.07 13.76 10.50
N LEU A 151 -0.74 12.63 10.74
CA LEU A 151 -1.88 12.60 11.65
C LEU A 151 -1.44 12.90 13.09
N PRO A 152 -2.35 13.39 13.95
CA PRO A 152 -2.06 13.60 15.37
C PRO A 152 -1.51 12.32 16.01
N LYS A 153 -0.53 12.45 16.91
CA LYS A 153 0.17 11.29 17.53
C LYS A 153 -0.78 10.32 18.25
N GLN A 154 -1.96 10.75 18.69
CA GLN A 154 -2.96 9.85 19.30
C GLN A 154 -3.57 8.86 18.29
N ILE A 155 -3.48 9.17 17.00
CA ILE A 155 -4.20 8.50 15.92
C ILE A 155 -3.23 7.96 14.86
N ALA A 156 -2.09 8.61 14.67
CA ALA A 156 -1.02 8.17 13.79
C ALA A 156 -0.32 6.93 14.38
N SER A 157 -0.07 5.94 13.53
CA SER A 157 0.94 4.92 13.77
C SER A 157 2.02 5.09 12.72
N GLN A 158 3.28 5.15 13.16
CA GLN A 158 4.43 5.26 12.26
C GLN A 158 4.78 3.92 11.60
N LYS A 159 4.31 2.82 12.21
CA LYS A 159 4.61 1.46 11.79
C LYS A 159 3.52 0.86 10.91
N TYR A 160 2.25 1.15 11.20
CA TYR A 160 1.11 0.59 10.48
C TYR A 160 0.11 1.66 10.09
N VAL A 161 -0.73 1.36 9.09
CA VAL A 161 -1.90 2.22 8.81
C VAL A 161 -2.85 2.24 10.03
N PRO A 162 -3.39 3.41 10.42
CA PRO A 162 -4.32 3.49 11.54
C PRO A 162 -5.60 2.68 11.32
N VAL A 163 -6.12 2.05 12.37
CA VAL A 163 -7.25 1.10 12.27
C VAL A 163 -8.52 1.76 11.72
N PHE A 164 -8.85 2.98 12.16
CA PHE A 164 -10.06 3.67 11.67
C PHE A 164 -9.99 4.04 10.18
N VAL A 165 -8.78 4.09 9.59
CA VAL A 165 -8.59 4.33 8.16
C VAL A 165 -8.91 3.08 7.34
N GLU A 166 -8.77 1.90 7.94
CA GLU A 166 -9.00 0.61 7.28
C GLU A 166 -10.47 0.38 6.89
N ILE A 167 -11.41 1.19 7.38
CA ILE A 167 -12.82 1.12 6.97
C ILE A 167 -13.08 1.71 5.58
N PHE A 168 -12.18 2.56 5.07
CA PHE A 168 -12.39 3.31 3.84
C PHE A 168 -11.93 2.50 2.61
N PRO A 169 -12.85 2.16 1.67
CA PRO A 169 -12.50 1.37 0.50
C PRO A 169 -11.50 2.04 -0.43
N THR A 170 -11.53 3.38 -0.56
CA THR A 170 -10.58 4.10 -1.41
C THR A 170 -9.14 3.97 -0.95
N ARG A 171 -8.87 3.79 0.36
CA ARG A 171 -7.52 3.54 0.87
C ARG A 171 -6.95 2.22 0.32
N TRP A 172 -7.74 1.16 0.36
CA TRP A 172 -7.32 -0.16 -0.10
C TRP A 172 -7.13 -0.18 -1.62
N ALA A 173 -8.08 0.39 -2.35
CA ALA A 173 -7.98 0.50 -3.80
C ALA A 173 -6.79 1.35 -4.25
N TYR A 174 -6.59 2.52 -3.62
CA TYR A 174 -5.52 3.43 -3.98
C TYR A 174 -4.13 2.81 -3.75
N GLU A 175 -3.92 2.20 -2.58
CA GLU A 175 -2.68 1.49 -2.28
C GLU A 175 -2.44 0.34 -3.27
N ALA A 176 -3.48 -0.44 -3.59
CA ALA A 176 -3.35 -1.54 -4.55
C ALA A 176 -2.88 -1.05 -5.92
N LEU A 177 -3.51 0.01 -6.44
CA LEU A 177 -3.19 0.57 -7.75
C LEU A 177 -1.78 1.15 -7.80
N VAL A 178 -1.40 1.93 -6.79
CA VAL A 178 -0.08 2.58 -6.73
C VAL A 178 1.03 1.56 -6.55
N VAL A 179 0.85 0.60 -5.64
CA VAL A 179 1.84 -0.48 -5.43
C VAL A 179 1.97 -1.33 -6.69
N GLN A 180 0.86 -1.71 -7.33
CA GLN A 180 0.91 -2.49 -8.57
C GLN A 180 1.63 -1.74 -9.70
N GLN A 181 1.29 -0.47 -9.90
CA GLN A 181 1.90 0.37 -10.93
C GLN A 181 3.40 0.58 -10.67
N ALA A 182 3.79 0.72 -9.40
CA ALA A 182 5.19 0.88 -9.02
C ALA A 182 5.96 -0.43 -9.17
N LYS A 183 5.47 -1.54 -8.61
CA LYS A 183 6.17 -2.83 -8.48
C LYS A 183 6.15 -3.66 -9.76
N ASP A 184 4.99 -3.79 -10.40
CA ASP A 184 4.71 -4.86 -11.38
C ASP A 184 4.55 -4.34 -12.82
N ASN A 185 5.01 -3.11 -13.11
CA ASN A 185 5.04 -2.62 -14.48
C ASN A 185 6.04 -3.39 -15.35
N GLY A 186 5.87 -3.29 -16.68
CA GLY A 186 6.64 -4.08 -17.66
C GLY A 186 8.17 -3.97 -17.51
N TYR A 187 8.65 -2.90 -16.88
CA TYR A 187 10.07 -2.72 -16.56
C TYR A 187 10.39 -3.17 -15.13
N GLN A 188 9.69 -2.64 -14.12
CA GLN A 188 10.01 -2.83 -12.71
C GLN A 188 9.84 -4.29 -12.26
N LYS A 189 8.87 -5.02 -12.83
CA LYS A 189 8.59 -6.41 -12.45
C LYS A 189 9.83 -7.32 -12.47
N ARG A 190 10.77 -7.05 -13.37
CA ARG A 190 12.02 -7.83 -13.51
C ARG A 190 13.12 -7.40 -12.53
N LEU A 191 13.07 -6.16 -12.05
CA LEU A 191 14.09 -5.52 -11.23
C LEU A 191 13.70 -5.45 -9.75
N PHE A 192 12.41 -5.58 -9.44
CA PHE A 192 11.86 -5.26 -8.14
C PHE A 192 12.48 -6.04 -6.98
N SER A 193 12.68 -7.35 -7.13
CA SER A 193 13.27 -8.20 -6.09
C SER A 193 14.70 -7.78 -5.75
N THR A 194 15.49 -7.45 -6.78
CA THR A 194 16.86 -6.98 -6.62
C THR A 194 16.88 -5.59 -6.00
N GLU A 195 16.06 -4.65 -6.47
CA GLU A 195 15.97 -3.31 -5.88
C GLU A 195 15.46 -3.32 -4.44
N GLN A 196 14.56 -4.24 -4.11
CA GLN A 196 14.11 -4.47 -2.75
C GLN A 196 15.25 -4.87 -1.82
N THR A 197 16.08 -5.81 -2.27
CA THR A 197 17.26 -6.28 -1.51
C THR A 197 18.30 -5.18 -1.37
N ILE A 198 18.54 -4.41 -2.45
CA ILE A 198 19.43 -3.25 -2.43
C ILE A 198 18.96 -2.21 -1.40
N SER A 199 17.66 -1.92 -1.34
CA SER A 199 17.12 -0.95 -0.37
C SER A 199 17.32 -1.41 1.09
N ASP A 200 17.01 -2.68 1.40
CA ASP A 200 17.23 -3.26 2.73
C ASP A 200 18.72 -3.26 3.14
N LEU A 201 19.60 -3.66 2.23
CA LEU A 201 21.05 -3.67 2.48
C LEU A 201 21.60 -2.25 2.65
N THR A 202 21.18 -1.31 1.80
CA THR A 202 21.61 0.10 1.89
C THR A 202 21.21 0.72 3.23
N PHE A 203 19.98 0.46 3.69
CA PHE A 203 19.54 0.91 5.02
C PHE A 203 20.40 0.30 6.13
N LYS A 204 20.68 -1.00 6.06
CA LYS A 204 21.49 -1.70 7.07
C LYS A 204 22.93 -1.20 7.12
N THR A 205 23.58 -1.04 5.96
CA THR A 205 24.99 -0.63 5.88
C THR A 205 25.20 0.84 6.24
N ASN A 206 24.29 1.72 5.80
CA ASN A 206 24.51 3.16 5.86
C ASN A 206 23.81 3.84 7.03
N ILE A 207 22.79 3.20 7.62
CA ILE A 207 22.00 3.78 8.72
C ILE A 207 22.05 2.88 9.95
N LEU A 208 21.61 1.63 9.84
CA LEU A 208 21.43 0.75 11.00
C LEU A 208 22.76 0.49 11.72
N ILE A 209 23.77 -0.05 11.03
CA ILE A 209 25.04 -0.42 11.66
C ILE A 209 25.78 0.81 12.23
N PRO A 210 25.92 1.93 11.50
CA PRO A 210 26.49 3.16 12.06
C PRO A 210 25.77 3.63 13.33
N LYS A 211 24.44 3.51 13.39
CA LYS A 211 23.67 3.85 14.59
C LYS A 211 23.94 2.91 15.77
N LEU A 212 24.13 1.61 15.52
CA LEU A 212 24.53 0.68 16.57
C LEU A 212 25.94 0.98 17.10
N GLN A 213 26.86 1.38 16.22
CA GLN A 213 28.21 1.82 16.62
C GLN A 213 28.14 3.10 17.47
N GLU A 214 27.29 4.06 17.11
CA GLU A 214 27.02 5.26 17.91
C GLU A 214 26.48 4.90 19.32
N TYR A 215 25.56 3.94 19.43
CA TYR A 215 25.07 3.48 20.72
C TYR A 215 26.15 2.85 21.60
N ILE A 216 27.10 2.12 21.02
CA ILE A 216 28.21 1.55 21.79
C ILE A 216 29.09 2.67 22.35
N TYR A 217 29.37 3.70 21.53
CA TYR A 217 30.12 4.88 21.96
C TYR A 217 29.41 5.66 23.07
N GLU A 218 28.09 5.85 22.95
CA GLU A 218 27.27 6.50 23.98
C GLU A 218 27.28 5.74 25.30
N VAL A 219 27.25 4.40 25.28
CA VAL A 219 27.37 3.61 26.51
C VAL A 219 28.76 3.75 27.13
N ARG A 220 29.82 3.82 26.30
CA ARG A 220 31.18 3.98 26.80
C ARG A 220 31.36 5.31 27.55
N THR A 221 30.58 6.33 27.18
CA THR A 221 30.69 7.70 27.71
C THR A 221 29.65 8.04 28.79
N ASN A 222 28.45 7.46 28.73
CA ASN A 222 27.35 7.68 29.66
C ASN A 222 26.88 6.37 30.30
N SER A 223 26.61 6.39 31.61
CA SER A 223 26.16 5.23 32.39
C SER A 223 24.95 4.52 31.75
N VAL A 224 25.07 3.19 31.68
CA VAL A 224 24.35 2.18 30.88
C VAL A 224 22.83 2.34 30.80
N SER A 225 22.28 2.40 29.57
CA SER A 225 20.88 2.02 29.30
C SER A 225 20.82 0.58 28.78
N LEU A 226 20.43 -0.37 29.65
CA LEU A 226 20.30 -1.80 29.31
C LEU A 226 19.40 -2.08 28.09
N THR A 227 18.44 -1.19 27.83
CA THR A 227 17.52 -1.28 26.69
C THR A 227 18.23 -1.26 25.34
N LYS A 228 19.31 -0.48 25.19
CA LYS A 228 20.08 -0.40 23.92
C LYS A 228 20.83 -1.70 23.63
N PHE A 229 21.35 -2.40 24.64
CA PHE A 229 22.04 -3.67 24.42
C PHE A 229 21.11 -4.82 24.08
N VAL A 230 19.95 -4.89 24.72
CA VAL A 230 18.91 -5.84 24.32
C VAL A 230 18.54 -5.59 22.86
N PHE A 231 18.38 -4.34 22.45
CA PHE A 231 18.12 -3.99 21.06
C PHE A 231 19.25 -4.42 20.10
N ILE A 232 20.51 -4.13 20.43
CA ILE A 232 21.67 -4.57 19.63
C ILE A 232 21.69 -6.10 19.50
N SER A 233 21.45 -6.84 20.59
CA SER A 233 21.45 -8.30 20.58
C SER A 233 20.36 -8.89 19.67
N LEU A 234 19.17 -8.25 19.65
CA LEU A 234 18.07 -8.65 18.77
C LEU A 234 18.43 -8.43 17.30
N ILE A 235 19.04 -7.29 16.97
CA ILE A 235 19.47 -7.00 15.60
C ILE A 235 20.57 -7.96 15.15
N ILE A 236 21.57 -8.23 15.98
CA ILE A 236 22.64 -9.16 15.61
C ILE A 236 22.05 -10.55 15.34
N LYS A 237 21.10 -10.98 16.17
CA LYS A 237 20.38 -12.25 15.95
C LYS A 237 19.53 -12.24 14.67
N GLU A 238 18.90 -11.12 14.33
CA GLU A 238 18.15 -10.98 13.08
C GLU A 238 19.08 -11.05 11.87
N ILE A 239 20.22 -10.34 11.91
CA ILE A 239 21.22 -10.31 10.84
C ILE A 239 21.81 -11.71 10.62
N SER A 240 22.22 -12.41 11.67
CA SER A 240 22.80 -13.75 11.55
C SER A 240 21.79 -14.80 11.07
N SER A 241 20.52 -14.65 11.45
CA SER A 241 19.43 -15.50 10.93
C SER A 241 19.16 -15.26 9.44
N LYS A 242 19.19 -13.99 9.00
CA LYS A 242 18.90 -13.61 7.62
C LYS A 242 20.07 -13.82 6.66
N TYR A 243 21.30 -13.74 7.15
CA TYR A 243 22.53 -13.84 6.36
C TYR A 243 23.45 -14.93 6.93
N PRO A 244 23.29 -16.19 6.50
CA PRO A 244 24.05 -17.33 7.04
C PRO A 244 25.57 -17.22 6.88
N ASP A 245 26.04 -16.48 5.87
CA ASP A 245 27.47 -16.26 5.61
C ASP A 245 28.13 -15.29 6.60
N VAL A 246 27.32 -14.61 7.42
CA VAL A 246 27.80 -13.72 8.49
C VAL A 246 27.98 -14.57 9.75
N PHE A 247 29.22 -14.66 10.24
CA PHE A 247 29.51 -15.37 11.48
C PHE A 247 28.70 -14.80 12.66
N GLN A 248 28.30 -15.67 13.58
CA GLN A 248 27.59 -15.24 14.78
C GLN A 248 28.55 -14.56 15.75
N PHE A 249 28.06 -13.53 16.44
CA PHE A 249 28.84 -12.88 17.50
C PHE A 249 28.99 -13.81 18.71
N GLU A 250 30.24 -14.06 19.11
CA GLU A 250 30.59 -15.06 20.14
C GLU A 250 30.04 -14.71 21.53
N PHE A 251 29.94 -13.41 21.87
CA PHE A 251 29.55 -12.93 23.19
C PHE A 251 28.09 -12.46 23.27
N LEU A 252 27.19 -13.02 22.44
CA LEU A 252 25.77 -12.62 22.38
C LEU A 252 25.05 -12.67 23.74
N GLU A 253 25.29 -13.72 24.53
CA GLU A 253 24.67 -13.88 25.85
C GLU A 253 25.18 -12.85 26.86
N GLU A 254 26.41 -12.37 26.69
CA GLU A 254 27.05 -11.43 27.60
C GLU A 254 26.54 -10.00 27.43
N LEU A 255 26.04 -9.67 26.23
CA LEU A 255 25.38 -8.39 25.95
C LEU A 255 24.08 -8.20 26.77
N SER A 256 23.51 -9.27 27.30
CA SER A 256 22.31 -9.19 28.16
C SER A 256 22.63 -8.92 29.64
N LYS A 257 23.91 -8.99 30.03
CA LYS A 257 24.35 -8.83 31.43
C LYS A 257 24.38 -7.36 31.82
N LYS A 258 24.17 -7.10 33.12
CA LYS A 258 24.06 -5.73 33.67
C LYS A 258 25.36 -4.91 33.55
N ASN A 259 26.50 -5.59 33.57
CA ASN A 259 27.84 -5.00 33.46
C ASN A 259 28.55 -5.64 32.27
N ILE A 260 28.74 -4.86 31.20
CA ILE A 260 29.47 -5.29 30.01
C ILE A 260 30.91 -4.76 30.14
N SER A 261 31.91 -5.63 29.93
CA SER A 261 33.31 -5.22 30.01
C SER A 261 33.71 -4.37 28.81
N SER A 262 34.74 -3.54 28.98
CA SER A 262 35.28 -2.74 27.87
C SER A 262 35.88 -3.59 26.75
N GLU A 263 36.35 -4.80 27.04
CA GLU A 263 36.81 -5.73 26.00
C GLU A 263 35.64 -6.17 25.12
N ILE A 264 34.51 -6.60 25.71
CA ILE A 264 33.32 -7.04 24.97
C ILE A 264 32.77 -5.91 24.09
N LEU A 265 32.79 -4.66 24.56
CA LEU A 265 32.40 -3.52 23.73
C LEU A 265 33.31 -3.32 22.52
N THR A 266 34.61 -3.57 22.68
CA THR A 266 35.58 -3.45 21.58
C THR A 266 35.39 -4.59 20.57
N GLU A 267 35.22 -5.83 21.04
CA GLU A 267 34.87 -6.98 20.19
C GLU A 267 33.55 -6.76 19.44
N LEU A 268 32.54 -6.17 20.09
CA LEU A 268 31.26 -5.84 19.48
C LEU A 268 31.42 -4.77 18.38
N GLU A 269 32.23 -3.73 18.60
CA GLU A 269 32.52 -2.72 17.59
C GLU A 269 33.19 -3.34 16.36
N ASP A 270 34.21 -4.19 16.57
CA ASP A 270 34.93 -4.87 15.49
C ASP A 270 34.02 -5.86 14.74
N TYR A 271 33.16 -6.58 15.47
CA TYR A 271 32.12 -7.42 14.88
C TYR A 271 31.16 -6.61 14.00
N LEU A 272 30.67 -5.46 14.48
CA LEU A 272 29.78 -4.61 13.68
C LEU A 272 30.47 -4.09 12.40
N ARG A 273 31.77 -3.76 12.45
CA ARG A 273 32.54 -3.40 11.25
C ARG A 273 32.65 -4.57 10.28
N TYR A 274 32.91 -5.78 10.77
CA TYR A 274 32.91 -6.99 9.96
C TYR A 274 31.55 -7.21 9.28
N VAL A 275 30.45 -7.14 10.05
CA VAL A 275 29.08 -7.27 9.50
C VAL A 275 28.83 -6.19 8.44
N GLN A 276 29.23 -4.95 8.70
CA GLN A 276 29.07 -3.85 7.73
C GLN A 276 29.77 -4.15 6.40
N PHE A 277 31.01 -4.65 6.47
CA PHE A 277 31.78 -5.04 5.29
C PHE A 277 31.09 -6.18 4.52
N GLN A 278 30.63 -7.23 5.20
CA GLN A 278 29.92 -8.35 4.57
C GLN A 278 28.61 -7.91 3.89
N LEU A 279 27.83 -7.05 4.54
CA LEU A 279 26.60 -6.52 3.93
C LEU A 279 26.90 -5.59 2.76
N TYR A 280 28.01 -4.87 2.78
CA TYR A 280 28.44 -4.00 1.68
C TYR A 280 28.88 -4.80 0.44
N GLU A 281 29.61 -5.91 0.63
CA GLU A 281 29.93 -6.82 -0.48
C GLU A 281 28.66 -7.39 -1.13
N LYS A 282 27.71 -7.87 -0.32
CA LYS A 282 26.40 -8.32 -0.81
C LYS A 282 25.62 -7.22 -1.54
N LEU A 283 25.70 -5.97 -1.05
CA LEU A 283 25.08 -4.82 -1.70
C LEU A 283 25.67 -4.60 -3.11
N ASN A 284 26.99 -4.69 -3.25
CA ASN A 284 27.66 -4.54 -4.54
C ASN A 284 27.30 -5.67 -5.52
N GLU A 285 27.19 -6.91 -5.04
CA GLU A 285 26.73 -8.04 -5.85
C GLU A 285 25.31 -7.81 -6.39
N GLU A 286 24.37 -7.39 -5.54
CA GLU A 286 22.99 -7.13 -5.95
C GLU A 286 22.90 -5.93 -6.91
N ILE A 287 23.70 -4.88 -6.71
CA ILE A 287 23.83 -3.77 -7.67
C ILE A 287 24.35 -4.29 -9.02
N GLY A 288 25.32 -5.21 -9.02
CA GLY A 288 25.83 -5.89 -10.21
C GLY A 288 24.72 -6.63 -10.96
N LYS A 289 23.96 -7.49 -10.26
CA LYS A 289 22.81 -8.22 -10.82
C LYS A 289 21.77 -7.28 -11.43
N ARG A 290 21.44 -6.19 -10.72
CA ARG A 290 20.50 -5.18 -11.25
C ARG A 290 21.02 -4.54 -12.53
N ASN A 291 22.30 -4.19 -12.59
CA ASN A 291 22.90 -3.57 -13.76
C ASN A 291 22.92 -4.53 -14.95
N GLU A 292 23.21 -5.81 -14.72
CA GLU A 292 23.13 -6.87 -15.73
C GLU A 292 21.71 -7.04 -16.27
N LEU A 293 20.70 -7.09 -15.39
CA LEU A 293 19.29 -7.15 -15.81
C LEU A 293 18.89 -5.95 -16.68
N ARG A 294 19.31 -4.73 -16.30
CA ARG A 294 19.06 -3.53 -17.10
C ARG A 294 19.77 -3.60 -18.46
N GLN A 295 20.99 -4.11 -18.49
CA GLN A 295 21.77 -4.27 -19.70
C GLN A 295 21.14 -5.31 -20.64
N ASN A 296 20.69 -6.45 -20.12
CA ASN A 296 19.97 -7.47 -20.91
C ASN A 296 18.68 -6.92 -21.53
N ILE A 297 17.92 -6.10 -20.80
CA ILE A 297 16.75 -5.41 -21.36
C ILE A 297 17.19 -4.46 -22.48
N LYS A 298 18.22 -3.64 -22.24
CA LYS A 298 18.76 -2.69 -23.21
C LYS A 298 19.24 -3.37 -24.49
N ASP A 299 19.94 -4.49 -24.39
CA ASP A 299 20.46 -5.24 -25.52
C ASP A 299 19.33 -5.88 -26.35
N SER A 300 18.22 -6.27 -25.70
CA SER A 300 17.06 -6.86 -26.38
C SER A 300 16.26 -5.86 -27.24
N ILE A 301 16.24 -4.57 -26.90
CA ILE A 301 15.42 -3.55 -27.59
C ILE A 301 16.24 -2.49 -28.32
N GLY A 302 17.54 -2.38 -28.03
CA GLY A 302 18.44 -1.35 -28.56
C GLY A 302 18.45 -0.06 -27.73
N ASN A 303 19.58 0.66 -27.76
CA ASN A 303 19.84 1.79 -26.86
C ASN A 303 18.82 2.94 -27.00
N GLU A 304 18.45 3.30 -28.23
CA GLU A 304 17.47 4.37 -28.49
C GLU A 304 16.09 3.99 -27.97
N ASN A 305 15.63 2.78 -28.28
CA ASN A 305 14.33 2.27 -27.83
C ASN A 305 14.28 2.05 -26.32
N PHE A 306 15.40 1.74 -25.65
CA PHE A 306 15.44 1.54 -24.21
C PHE A 306 15.02 2.78 -23.43
N THR A 307 15.51 3.95 -23.85
CA THR A 307 15.12 5.22 -23.20
C THR A 307 13.64 5.51 -23.41
N HIS A 308 13.11 5.27 -24.61
CA HIS A 308 11.68 5.43 -24.90
C HIS A 308 10.81 4.45 -24.12
N TYR A 309 11.22 3.19 -24.00
CA TYR A 309 10.55 2.14 -23.23
C TYR A 309 10.44 2.49 -21.74
N ILE A 310 11.55 2.94 -21.14
CA ILE A 310 11.54 3.40 -19.74
C ILE A 310 10.62 4.60 -19.59
N ASN A 311 10.76 5.61 -20.46
CA ASN A 311 9.94 6.83 -20.36
C ASN A 311 8.45 6.60 -20.62
N SER A 312 8.07 5.51 -21.29
CA SER A 312 6.67 5.18 -21.55
C SER A 312 6.02 4.35 -20.44
N ILE A 313 6.81 3.58 -19.68
CA ILE A 313 6.33 2.68 -18.62
C ILE A 313 6.60 3.23 -17.22
N GLN A 314 7.82 3.67 -16.96
CA GLN A 314 8.22 4.17 -15.66
C GLN A 314 7.76 5.60 -15.48
N ASN A 315 6.99 5.83 -14.43
CA ASN A 315 6.69 7.18 -13.97
C ASN A 315 7.58 7.54 -12.78
N LEU A 316 8.59 8.38 -13.03
CA LEU A 316 9.52 8.82 -11.99
C LEU A 316 8.81 9.55 -10.83
N THR A 317 7.75 10.31 -11.10
CA THR A 317 7.02 11.02 -10.03
C THR A 317 6.22 10.07 -9.14
N LEU A 318 5.69 8.98 -9.70
CA LEU A 318 5.10 7.89 -8.93
C LEU A 318 6.17 7.20 -8.09
N MET A 319 7.33 6.91 -8.71
CA MET A 319 8.43 6.25 -8.01
C MET A 319 8.95 7.08 -6.84
N ASP A 320 9.12 8.40 -7.02
CA ASP A 320 9.46 9.35 -5.96
C ASP A 320 8.42 9.37 -4.82
N TYR A 321 7.14 9.27 -5.17
CA TYR A 321 6.05 9.25 -4.21
C TYR A 321 6.09 7.97 -3.36
N VAL A 322 6.20 6.80 -3.99
CA VAL A 322 6.21 5.51 -3.29
C VAL A 322 7.52 5.20 -2.57
N SER A 323 8.62 5.85 -2.97
CA SER A 323 9.90 5.78 -2.25
C SER A 323 10.00 6.78 -1.09
N GLY A 324 9.05 7.70 -0.96
CA GLY A 324 9.08 8.68 0.13
C GLY A 324 10.24 9.66 0.08
N LYS A 325 10.99 9.76 -1.04
CA LYS A 325 12.18 10.63 -1.19
C LYS A 325 11.97 12.11 -0.86
N ARG A 326 10.70 12.56 -0.80
CA ARG A 326 10.31 13.95 -0.54
C ARG A 326 9.99 14.25 0.93
N THR A 327 10.01 13.26 1.82
CA THR A 327 9.64 13.44 3.24
C THR A 327 10.81 13.90 4.14
N GLY A 328 12.06 13.79 3.65
CA GLY A 328 13.25 14.33 4.29
C GLY A 328 13.77 13.57 5.53
N LYS A 329 13.03 12.60 6.05
CA LYS A 329 13.48 11.68 7.10
C LYS A 329 13.51 10.24 6.58
N ASN A 330 14.71 9.66 6.56
CA ASN A 330 14.95 8.33 6.00
C ASN A 330 14.76 7.21 7.04
N TYR A 331 14.73 7.56 8.33
CA TYR A 331 14.46 6.62 9.40
C TYR A 331 13.76 7.30 10.58
N ILE A 332 13.14 6.48 11.41
CA ILE A 332 12.60 6.83 12.72
C ILE A 332 13.30 5.95 13.76
N GLU A 333 13.69 6.57 14.86
CA GLU A 333 14.32 5.92 16.00
C GLU A 333 13.39 5.99 17.20
N ASN A 334 13.05 4.83 17.75
CA ASN A 334 12.34 4.65 19.01
C ASN A 334 13.27 3.95 20.00
N SER A 335 12.91 3.91 21.29
CA SER A 335 13.71 3.27 22.35
C SER A 335 13.95 1.76 22.16
N VAL A 336 13.28 1.13 21.19
CA VAL A 336 13.27 -0.32 20.95
C VAL A 336 13.46 -0.68 19.47
N GLU A 337 13.39 0.27 18.53
CA GLU A 337 13.51 -0.01 17.10
C GLU A 337 14.03 1.18 16.28
N ILE A 338 14.83 0.89 15.25
CA ILE A 338 15.20 1.84 14.20
C ILE A 338 14.47 1.39 12.93
N LEU A 339 13.45 2.14 12.52
CA LEU A 339 12.60 1.84 11.39
C LEU A 339 12.98 2.67 10.18
N GLN A 340 13.25 1.99 9.06
CA GLN A 340 13.42 2.63 7.75
C GLN A 340 12.11 3.32 7.33
N THR A 341 12.14 4.60 6.99
CA THR A 341 10.95 5.33 6.49
C THR A 341 11.06 5.77 5.04
N ASP A 342 12.26 5.77 4.46
CA ASP A 342 12.42 5.80 3.02
C ASP A 342 12.05 4.44 2.41
N ASP A 343 11.79 4.44 1.10
CA ASP A 343 11.52 3.24 0.32
C ASP A 343 10.44 2.29 0.91
N PRO A 344 9.27 2.79 1.37
CA PRO A 344 8.23 1.93 1.94
C PRO A 344 7.73 0.87 0.95
N ILE A 345 7.82 1.16 -0.35
CA ILE A 345 7.53 0.21 -1.43
C ILE A 345 8.44 -1.02 -1.42
N TYR A 346 9.66 -0.94 -0.89
CA TYR A 346 10.59 -2.06 -0.79
C TYR A 346 10.58 -2.71 0.59
N ARG A 347 10.04 -2.05 1.61
CA ARG A 347 9.99 -2.63 2.96
C ARG A 347 8.91 -3.69 3.10
N LEU A 348 9.25 -4.89 3.57
CA LEU A 348 8.29 -5.96 3.89
C LEU A 348 7.54 -5.65 5.19
N SER A 349 6.29 -6.11 5.30
CA SER A 349 5.51 -6.02 6.54
C SER A 349 5.94 -7.08 7.55
N ASP A 350 5.93 -6.74 8.83
CA ASP A 350 6.31 -7.60 9.96
C ASP A 350 5.12 -8.13 10.79
N ASN A 351 3.91 -7.64 10.54
CA ASN A 351 2.72 -8.04 11.31
C ASN A 351 1.98 -9.22 10.67
N ASN A 352 1.74 -10.27 11.46
CA ASN A 352 1.13 -11.51 11.01
C ASN A 352 -0.39 -11.47 10.76
N TYR A 353 -1.05 -10.32 10.99
CA TYR A 353 -2.49 -10.14 10.84
C TYR A 353 -2.88 -9.27 9.62
N GLY A 354 -1.97 -9.09 8.66
CA GLY A 354 -2.23 -8.35 7.42
C GLY A 354 -2.15 -6.82 7.53
N ARG A 355 -1.91 -6.29 8.74
CA ARG A 355 -1.62 -4.86 8.93
C ARG A 355 -0.21 -4.57 8.43
N ALA A 356 -0.04 -3.49 7.69
CA ALA A 356 1.25 -3.09 7.15
C ALA A 356 1.37 -1.57 7.16
N HIS A 357 2.58 -1.07 6.95
CA HIS A 357 2.74 0.32 6.56
C HIS A 357 2.09 0.58 5.21
N PHE A 358 1.75 1.84 5.00
CA PHE A 358 1.18 2.27 3.73
C PHE A 358 2.20 2.07 2.60
N LEU A 359 1.73 1.55 1.47
CA LEU A 359 2.53 1.24 0.27
C LEU A 359 3.46 0.04 0.41
N ALA A 360 3.29 -0.81 1.43
CA ALA A 360 4.00 -2.08 1.50
C ALA A 360 3.75 -2.92 0.23
N PRO A 361 4.77 -3.59 -0.34
CA PRO A 361 4.63 -4.39 -1.55
C PRO A 361 3.89 -5.71 -1.31
N GLN A 362 3.94 -6.20 -0.07
CA GLN A 362 3.33 -7.44 0.37
C GLN A 362 2.84 -7.29 1.82
N LYS A 363 1.82 -8.08 2.16
CA LYS A 363 1.19 -8.13 3.48
C LYS A 363 1.34 -9.53 4.06
N LEU A 364 1.85 -9.60 5.28
CA LEU A 364 2.06 -10.84 6.01
C LEU A 364 0.75 -11.25 6.70
N MET A 365 0.28 -12.47 6.43
CA MET A 365 -0.88 -13.04 7.09
C MET A 365 -0.67 -14.53 7.32
N ASN A 366 -0.78 -14.97 8.57
CA ASN A 366 -0.58 -16.37 8.98
C ASN A 366 0.74 -17.00 8.50
N GLY A 367 1.84 -16.24 8.49
CA GLY A 367 3.18 -16.68 8.09
C GLY A 367 3.45 -16.60 6.59
N TYR A 368 2.45 -16.22 5.78
CA TYR A 368 2.57 -16.12 4.33
C TYR A 368 2.49 -14.67 3.86
N TYR A 369 3.33 -14.31 2.90
CA TYR A 369 3.29 -13.00 2.25
C TYR A 369 2.32 -13.03 1.07
N TYR A 370 1.36 -12.11 1.06
CA TYR A 370 0.41 -11.90 -0.02
C TYR A 370 0.73 -10.58 -0.72
N ASP A 371 0.72 -10.56 -2.05
CA ASP A 371 0.88 -9.30 -2.77
C ASP A 371 -0.26 -8.34 -2.45
N THR A 372 0.10 -7.06 -2.32
CA THR A 372 -0.83 -6.02 -1.87
C THR A 372 -2.07 -5.90 -2.74
N ILE A 373 -1.98 -6.14 -4.05
CA ILE A 373 -3.16 -6.13 -4.93
C ILE A 373 -4.21 -7.18 -4.52
N TYR A 374 -3.79 -8.43 -4.29
CA TYR A 374 -4.70 -9.51 -3.94
C TYR A 374 -5.25 -9.35 -2.53
N PHE A 375 -4.39 -8.97 -1.58
CA PHE A 375 -4.83 -8.72 -0.21
C PHE A 375 -5.85 -7.57 -0.16
N ASN A 376 -5.57 -6.45 -0.82
CA ASN A 376 -6.46 -5.29 -0.80
C ASN A 376 -7.78 -5.59 -1.52
N MET A 377 -7.75 -6.32 -2.64
CA MET A 377 -8.95 -6.80 -3.31
C MET A 377 -9.79 -7.72 -2.41
N PHE A 378 -9.16 -8.64 -1.69
CA PHE A 378 -9.84 -9.48 -0.71
C PHE A 378 -10.55 -8.65 0.38
N ILE A 379 -9.89 -7.60 0.91
CA ILE A 379 -10.52 -6.70 1.88
C ILE A 379 -11.72 -5.93 1.27
N LEU A 380 -11.62 -5.47 0.03
CA LEU A 380 -12.75 -4.82 -0.67
C LEU A 380 -13.94 -5.77 -0.81
N TRP A 381 -13.71 -7.04 -1.14
CA TRP A 381 -14.74 -8.07 -1.17
C TRP A 381 -15.33 -8.35 0.20
N LEU A 382 -14.49 -8.40 1.25
CA LEU A 382 -14.95 -8.58 2.63
C LEU A 382 -15.86 -7.43 3.08
N LEU A 383 -15.50 -6.17 2.78
CA LEU A 383 -16.34 -5.00 3.05
C LEU A 383 -17.67 -5.07 2.29
N THR A 384 -17.63 -5.46 1.01
CA THR A 384 -18.82 -5.65 0.17
C THR A 384 -19.75 -6.71 0.74
N PHE A 385 -19.19 -7.85 1.16
CA PHE A 385 -19.93 -8.96 1.75
C PHE A 385 -20.53 -8.59 3.12
N LEU A 386 -19.78 -7.85 3.94
CA LEU A 386 -20.29 -7.34 5.22
C LEU A 386 -21.47 -6.40 5.01
N LEU A 387 -21.40 -5.48 4.04
CA LEU A 387 -22.52 -4.60 3.69
C LEU A 387 -23.74 -5.38 3.17
N TYR A 388 -23.52 -6.44 2.40
CA TYR A 388 -24.58 -7.35 1.97
C TYR A 388 -25.28 -8.01 3.17
N ILE A 389 -24.52 -8.58 4.12
CA ILE A 389 -25.08 -9.18 5.35
C ILE A 389 -25.84 -8.13 6.18
N LEU A 390 -25.27 -6.95 6.37
CA LEU A 390 -25.94 -5.88 7.11
C LEU A 390 -27.26 -5.48 6.44
N THR A 391 -27.29 -5.40 5.12
CA THR A 391 -28.50 -5.11 4.34
C THR A 391 -29.55 -6.21 4.52
N LEU A 392 -29.14 -7.49 4.55
CA LEU A 392 -30.05 -8.61 4.85
C LEU A 392 -30.68 -8.50 6.24
N ILE A 393 -29.87 -8.15 7.25
CA ILE A 393 -30.31 -8.07 8.65
C ILE A 393 -31.28 -6.91 8.86
N LEU A 394 -31.01 -5.73 8.30
CA LEU A 394 -31.81 -4.52 8.52
C LEU A 394 -33.29 -4.70 8.17
N ARG A 395 -33.61 -5.44 7.10
CA ARG A 395 -35.01 -5.72 6.75
C ARG A 395 -35.71 -6.66 7.74
N LYS A 396 -34.99 -7.58 8.38
CA LYS A 396 -35.61 -8.46 9.39
C LYS A 396 -36.14 -7.64 10.56
N LYS A 397 -35.46 -6.54 10.91
CA LYS A 397 -35.87 -5.65 12.00
C LYS A 397 -37.08 -4.79 11.63
N SER A 398 -37.13 -4.26 10.40
CA SER A 398 -38.28 -3.46 9.91
C SER A 398 -39.56 -4.25 9.64
N LEU A 399 -39.53 -5.59 9.76
CA LEU A 399 -40.73 -6.46 9.68
C LEU A 399 -41.26 -6.85 11.06
N LEU A 400 -40.51 -6.58 12.13
CA LEU A 400 -40.84 -6.90 13.52
C LEU A 400 -41.31 -5.67 14.32
N GLU A 401 -41.11 -4.47 13.76
CA GLU A 401 -41.66 -3.17 14.19
C GLU A 401 -42.78 -2.77 13.22
#